data_AF-A0A9Q5JJN1-F1
#
_entry.id   AF-A0A9Q5JJN1-F1
#
_cell.length_a   1.000
_cell.length_b   1.000
_cell.length_c   1.000
_cell.angle_alpha   90.00
_cell.angle_beta   90.00
_cell.angle_gamma   90.00
#
_symmetry.space_group_name_H-M   'P 1'
#
loop_
_entity.id
_entity.type
_entity.pdbx_description
1 polymer ?
#
loop_
_entity_poly.entity_id
_entity_poly.type
_entity_poly.pdbx_seq_one_letter_code
_entity_poly.pdbx_strand_id
1 'polypeptide(L)'
;MVYQSEFELETEMMEQLKSNGYETVTIRNEQQLLDNFRSILNERHVDKLNGDPLTDKEVQRLLTMINGKGIFESARILRDKMPLK
;
A
#
# COMPACT_ATOMS: atom_id res chain seq x y z
N MET A 1 22.93 -26.59 -12.80
CA MET A 1 22.05 -25.54 -12.25
C MET A 1 22.86 -24.27 -12.25
N VAL A 2 22.45 -23.26 -13.03
CA VAL A 2 23.08 -21.93 -12.99
C VAL A 2 22.71 -21.35 -11.63
N TYR A 3 23.69 -21.13 -10.77
CA TYR A 3 23.50 -20.58 -9.44
C TYR A 3 23.55 -19.06 -9.58
N GLN A 4 22.39 -18.44 -9.79
CA GLN A 4 22.26 -16.98 -9.79
C GLN A 4 22.25 -16.51 -8.33
N SER A 5 22.93 -15.39 -8.05
CA SER A 5 22.89 -14.82 -6.71
C SER A 5 21.49 -14.27 -6.40
N GLU A 6 21.10 -14.25 -5.12
CA GLU A 6 19.82 -13.64 -4.69
C GLU A 6 19.72 -12.18 -5.15
N PHE A 7 20.85 -11.48 -5.18
CA PHE A 7 20.95 -10.10 -5.65
C PHE A 7 20.62 -9.94 -7.14
N GLU A 8 21.14 -10.81 -7.99
CA GLU A 8 20.83 -10.81 -9.42
C GLU A 8 19.37 -11.18 -9.68
N LEU A 9 18.83 -12.15 -8.93
CA LEU A 9 17.41 -12.52 -9.01
C LEU A 9 16.48 -11.38 -8.59
N GLU A 10 16.82 -10.68 -7.51
CA GLU A 10 16.08 -9.51 -7.04
C GLU A 10 16.10 -8.39 -8.08
N THR A 11 17.27 -8.12 -8.68
CA THR A 11 17.43 -7.08 -9.71
C THR A 11 16.54 -7.35 -10.91
N GLU A 12 16.56 -8.59 -11.43
CA GLU A 12 15.74 -8.99 -12.57
C GLU A 12 14.23 -8.91 -12.24
N MET A 13 13.83 -9.36 -11.05
CA MET A 13 12.44 -9.26 -10.59
C MET A 13 11.97 -7.80 -10.48
N MET A 14 12.81 -6.91 -9.97
CA MET A 14 12.50 -5.49 -9.85
C MET A 14 12.37 -4.81 -11.22
N GLU A 15 13.21 -5.18 -12.20
CA GLU A 15 13.09 -4.70 -13.58
C GLU A 15 11.79 -5.17 -14.24
N GLN A 16 11.40 -6.42 -14.05
CA GLN A 16 10.12 -6.95 -14.54
C GLN A 16 8.93 -6.21 -13.93
N LEU A 17 8.95 -5.93 -12.62
CA LEU A 17 7.89 -5.16 -11.95
C LEU A 17 7.81 -3.73 -12.50
N LYS A 18 8.94 -3.06 -12.70
CA LYS A 18 8.97 -1.72 -13.33
C LYS A 18 8.37 -1.75 -14.74
N SER A 19 8.74 -2.74 -15.55
CA SER A 19 8.19 -2.94 -16.91
C SER A 19 6.67 -3.15 -16.90
N ASN A 20 6.14 -3.83 -15.88
CA ASN A 20 4.70 -4.02 -15.66
C ASN A 20 3.97 -2.78 -15.10
N GLY A 21 4.67 -1.65 -14.93
CA GLY A 21 4.08 -0.39 -14.46
C GLY A 21 4.01 -0.23 -12.94
N TYR A 22 4.72 -1.07 -12.18
CA TYR A 22 4.84 -0.87 -10.74
C TYR A 22 5.87 0.22 -10.41
N GLU A 23 5.48 1.13 -9.53
CA GLU A 23 6.37 2.18 -9.03
C GLU A 23 7.30 1.65 -7.93
N THR A 24 8.58 1.98 -8.03
CA THR A 24 9.54 1.67 -6.98
C THR A 24 9.61 2.79 -5.96
N VAL A 25 9.16 2.50 -4.74
CA VAL A 25 9.23 3.40 -3.59
C VAL A 25 10.27 2.91 -2.58
N THR A 26 11.04 3.82 -1.99
CA THR A 26 12.01 3.48 -0.93
C THR A 26 11.41 3.84 0.43
N ILE A 27 11.12 2.83 1.24
CA ILE A 27 10.54 2.98 2.58
C ILE A 27 11.58 2.52 3.61
N ARG A 28 12.02 3.43 4.48
CA ARG A 28 13.10 3.18 5.45
C ARG A 28 12.62 3.00 6.89
N ASN A 29 11.39 3.41 7.17
CA ASN A 29 10.80 3.33 8.51
C ASN A 29 9.29 3.16 8.44
N GLU A 30 8.69 2.82 9.56
CA GLU A 30 7.25 2.60 9.69
C GLU A 30 6.44 3.85 9.35
N GLN A 31 6.90 5.04 9.74
CA GLN A 31 6.20 6.29 9.41
C GLN A 31 6.07 6.50 7.90
N GLN A 32 7.15 6.26 7.15
CA GLN A 32 7.13 6.33 5.68
C GLN A 32 6.19 5.29 5.06
N LEU A 33 6.05 4.11 5.68
CA LEU A 33 5.10 3.10 5.22
C LEU A 33 3.66 3.60 5.38
N LEU A 34 3.35 4.21 6.53
CA LEU A 34 2.02 4.77 6.82
C LEU A 34 1.70 5.97 5.92
N ASP A 35 2.68 6.85 5.68
CA ASP A 35 2.52 8.03 4.82
C ASP A 35 2.31 7.60 3.35
N ASN A 36 3.05 6.59 2.89
CA ASN A 36 2.85 6.01 1.56
C ASN A 36 1.46 5.36 1.43
N PHE A 37 1.02 4.62 2.46
CA PHE A 37 -0.32 4.04 2.49
C PHE A 37 -1.42 5.11 2.42
N ARG A 38 -1.29 6.21 3.17
CA ARG A 38 -2.22 7.36 3.09
C ARG A 38 -2.26 7.96 1.70
N SER A 39 -1.10 8.15 1.07
CA SER A 39 -0.99 8.72 -0.28
C SER A 39 -1.72 7.83 -1.30
N ILE A 40 -1.48 6.52 -1.27
CA ILE A 40 -2.17 5.55 -2.13
C ILE A 40 -3.69 5.56 -1.91
N LEU A 41 -4.16 5.67 -0.67
CA LEU A 41 -5.60 5.76 -0.39
C LEU A 41 -6.21 7.04 -0.99
N ASN A 42 -5.54 8.18 -0.83
CA ASN A 42 -6.00 9.45 -1.38
C ASN A 42 -6.07 9.40 -2.91
N GLU A 43 -5.03 8.88 -3.56
CA GLU A 43 -4.98 8.77 -5.03
C GLU A 43 -6.06 7.82 -5.57
N ARG A 44 -6.19 6.62 -4.98
CA ARG A 44 -7.16 5.61 -5.46
C ARG A 44 -8.61 5.95 -5.15
N HIS A 45 -8.85 6.87 -4.22
CA HIS A 45 -10.19 7.26 -3.79
C HIS A 45 -10.50 8.73 -4.04
N VAL A 46 -9.71 9.42 -4.86
CA VAL A 46 -9.94 10.83 -5.22
C VAL A 46 -11.38 11.09 -5.66
N ASP A 47 -11.97 10.16 -6.43
CA ASP A 47 -13.36 10.25 -6.91
C ASP A 47 -14.39 10.15 -5.79
N LYS A 48 -14.12 9.35 -4.75
CA LYS A 48 -15.00 9.21 -3.57
C LYS A 48 -14.81 10.34 -2.57
N LEU A 49 -13.61 10.91 -2.57
CA LEU A 49 -13.17 11.96 -1.68
C LEU A 49 -13.47 13.36 -2.23
N ASN A 50 -13.97 13.49 -3.47
CA ASN A 50 -14.22 14.77 -4.14
C ASN A 50 -13.02 15.73 -4.14
N GLY A 51 -11.80 15.18 -4.14
CA GLY A 51 -10.57 15.96 -4.05
C GLY A 51 -10.15 16.37 -2.62
N ASP A 52 -10.91 16.02 -1.59
CA ASP A 52 -10.54 16.26 -0.19
C ASP A 52 -9.75 15.08 0.37
N PRO A 53 -8.45 15.24 0.69
CA PRO A 53 -7.64 14.13 1.20
C PRO A 53 -8.15 13.64 2.56
N LEU A 54 -7.98 12.34 2.84
CA LEU A 54 -8.30 11.75 4.13
C LEU A 54 -7.55 12.46 5.26
N THR A 55 -8.27 12.78 6.32
CA THR A 55 -7.71 13.31 7.55
C THR A 55 -6.99 12.22 8.33
N ASP A 56 -6.05 12.64 9.18
CA ASP A 56 -5.27 11.74 10.04
C ASP A 56 -6.17 10.85 10.91
N LYS A 57 -7.32 11.38 11.36
CA LYS A 57 -8.30 10.62 12.14
C LYS A 57 -8.97 9.50 11.34
N GLU A 58 -9.28 9.75 10.08
CA GLU A 58 -9.90 8.73 9.20
C GLU A 58 -8.91 7.62 8.88
N VAL A 59 -7.67 7.98 8.54
CA VAL A 59 -6.60 7.01 8.30
C VAL A 59 -6.35 6.19 9.56
N GLN A 60 -6.28 6.82 10.73
CA GLN A 60 -6.11 6.10 12.01
C GLN A 60 -7.26 5.14 12.31
N ARG A 61 -8.50 5.52 11.97
CA ARG A 61 -9.68 4.66 12.14
C ARG A 61 -9.60 3.44 11.22
N LEU A 62 -9.21 3.63 9.95
CA LEU A 62 -8.99 2.54 9.00
C LEU A 62 -7.88 1.60 9.50
N LEU A 63 -6.74 2.14 9.93
CA LEU A 63 -5.64 1.36 10.50
C LEU A 63 -6.09 0.55 11.72
N THR A 64 -6.90 1.13 12.60
CA THR A 64 -7.43 0.43 13.77
C THR A 64 -8.41 -0.69 13.38
N MET A 65 -9.17 -0.52 12.29
CA MET A 65 -10.09 -1.55 11.80
C MET A 65 -9.37 -2.76 11.20
N ILE A 66 -8.20 -2.57 10.60
CA ILE A 66 -7.39 -3.64 10.00
C ILE A 66 -6.37 -4.23 10.98
N ASN A 67 -5.92 -3.45 11.96
CA ASN A 67 -4.97 -3.89 12.98
C ASN A 67 -5.62 -4.93 13.90
N GLY A 68 -4.93 -6.06 14.10
CA GLY A 68 -5.40 -7.16 14.95
C GLY A 68 -6.32 -8.17 14.26
N LYS A 69 -6.56 -8.04 12.95
CA LYS A 69 -7.28 -9.05 12.15
C LYS A 69 -6.31 -9.90 11.33
N GLY A 70 -6.74 -11.10 10.96
CA GLY A 70 -5.98 -11.95 10.04
C GLY A 70 -5.88 -11.31 8.65
N ILE A 71 -4.81 -11.65 7.91
CA ILE A 71 -4.50 -11.08 6.58
C ILE A 71 -5.72 -11.05 5.65
N PHE A 72 -6.50 -12.14 5.63
CA PHE A 72 -7.71 -12.26 4.82
C PHE A 72 -8.79 -11.24 5.21
N GLU A 73 -9.08 -11.09 6.51
CA GLU A 73 -10.10 -10.16 7.00
C GLU A 73 -9.69 -8.71 6.76
N SER A 74 -8.41 -8.37 6.96
CA SER A 74 -7.87 -7.04 6.67
C SER A 74 -8.00 -6.71 5.18
N ALA A 75 -7.66 -7.65 4.29
CA ALA A 75 -7.82 -7.48 2.84
C ALA A 75 -9.30 -7.34 2.41
N ARG A 76 -10.21 -8.06 3.07
CA ARG A 76 -11.65 -7.95 2.81
C ARG A 76 -12.19 -6.58 3.20
N ILE A 77 -11.80 -6.05 4.36
CA ILE A 77 -12.21 -4.71 4.82
C ILE A 77 -11.74 -3.61 3.86
N LEU A 78 -10.48 -3.69 3.43
CA LEU A 78 -9.91 -2.74 2.46
C LEU A 78 -10.61 -2.80 1.09
N ARG A 79 -11.21 -3.94 0.72
CA ARG A 79 -11.95 -4.09 -0.56
C ARG A 79 -13.41 -3.66 -0.46
N ASP A 80 -14.11 -4.13 0.56
CA ASP A 80 -15.59 -4.04 0.62
C ASP A 80 -16.09 -2.78 1.31
N LYS A 81 -15.48 -2.41 2.44
CA LYS A 81 -16.05 -1.44 3.39
C LYS A 81 -14.97 -0.53 3.93
N MET A 82 -14.36 0.27 3.07
CA MET A 82 -13.64 1.43 3.55
C MET A 82 -14.66 2.55 3.80
N PRO A 83 -14.95 2.90 5.08
CA PRO A 83 -15.71 4.10 5.40
C PRO A 83 -14.80 5.30 5.08
N LEU A 84 -14.79 5.70 3.82
CA LEU A 84 -14.13 6.93 3.38
C LEU A 84 -15.17 8.05 3.49
N LYS A 85 -14.80 9.13 4.19
CA LYS A 85 -15.60 10.31 4.60
C LYS A 85 -16.08 10.32 6.05
#